data_AF-A0A9E5N7F0-F1
#
_entry.id   AF-A0A9E5N7F0-F1
#
_cell.length_a   1.000
_cell.length_b   1.000
_cell.length_c   1.000
_cell.angle_alpha   90.00
_cell.angle_beta   90.00
_cell.angle_gamma   90.00
#
_symmetry.space_group_name_H-M   'P 1'
#
loop_
_entity.id
_entity.type
_entity.pdbx_description
1 polymer ?
#
loop_
_entity_poly.entity_id
_entity_poly.type
_entity_poly.pdbx_seq_one_letter_code
_entity_poly.pdbx_strand_id
1 'polypeptide(L)'
;MKEAEITGRVPPQSMPPVEGDVRKGFVYRRVSHVTPRSIAHNEEIDEIHACWQEKLEPVRTKLNKALKQKWEEWEIPREADKSWSKEALKLHAEWWKLRRERQ
;
A
#
# COMPACT_ATOMS: atom_id res chain seq x y z
N MET A 1 6.85 20.95 19.64
CA MET A 1 6.09 19.98 20.46
C MET A 1 4.66 20.48 20.51
N LYS A 2 3.80 20.00 19.60
CA LYS A 2 2.47 20.61 19.38
C LYS A 2 1.52 20.45 20.57
N GLU A 3 1.67 19.41 21.39
CA GLU A 3 0.85 19.21 22.60
C GLU A 3 1.24 20.12 23.77
N ALA A 4 2.53 20.51 23.86
CA ALA A 4 3.00 21.42 24.92
C ALA A 4 2.54 22.87 24.69
N GLU A 5 2.36 23.25 23.42
CA GLU A 5 1.76 24.53 23.02
C GLU A 5 0.25 24.59 23.39
N ILE A 6 -0.43 23.44 23.45
CA ILE A 6 -1.87 23.35 23.74
C ILE A 6 -2.15 23.22 25.26
N THR A 7 -1.25 22.60 26.03
CA THR A 7 -1.47 22.32 27.46
C THR A 7 -0.55 23.07 28.42
N GLY A 8 0.44 23.82 27.92
CA GLY A 8 1.32 24.68 28.73
C GLY A 8 2.23 23.95 29.72
N ARG A 9 2.28 22.61 29.67
CA ARG A 9 3.18 21.79 30.49
C ARG A 9 4.13 20.99 29.60
N VAL A 10 5.42 21.04 29.95
CA VAL A 10 6.42 20.12 29.42
C VAL A 10 6.07 18.70 29.90
N PRO A 11 5.88 17.72 28.99
CA PRO A 11 5.57 16.37 29.41
C PRO A 11 6.77 15.74 30.13
N PRO A 12 6.54 14.99 31.23
CA PRO A 12 7.62 14.28 31.93
C PRO A 12 8.25 13.25 30.99
N GLN A 13 9.59 13.20 30.94
CA GLN A 13 10.35 12.33 30.03
C GLN A 13 10.16 10.83 30.32
N SER A 14 9.74 10.50 31.54
CA SER A 14 9.48 9.12 31.98
C SER A 14 8.11 9.06 32.64
N MET A 15 7.21 8.25 32.11
CA MET A 15 5.94 7.95 32.80
C MET A 15 6.22 7.05 34.02
N PRO A 16 5.63 7.35 35.18
CA PRO A 16 5.75 6.48 36.35
C PRO A 16 5.12 5.10 36.05
N PRO A 17 5.58 4.02 36.73
CA PRO A 17 5.03 2.68 36.54
C PRO A 17 3.52 2.67 36.79
N VAL A 18 2.78 2.08 35.87
CA VAL A 18 1.32 1.96 35.95
C VAL A 18 1.00 0.73 36.82
N GLU A 19 1.13 0.89 38.14
CA GLU A 19 0.51 -0.04 39.09
C GLU A 19 -1.01 0.19 39.00
N GLY A 20 -1.77 -0.88 38.73
CA GLY A 20 -3.17 -0.91 38.28
C GLY A 20 -4.20 -0.27 39.22
N ASP A 21 -4.06 1.02 39.48
CA ASP A 21 -4.91 1.83 40.33
C ASP A 21 -6.02 2.46 39.47
N VAL A 22 -7.20 1.87 39.55
CA VAL A 22 -8.43 2.29 38.87
C VAL A 22 -8.86 3.72 39.22
N ARG A 23 -8.35 4.33 40.31
CA ARG A 23 -8.62 5.74 40.64
C ARG A 23 -7.89 6.73 39.72
N LYS A 24 -6.84 6.28 39.03
CA LYS A 24 -6.05 7.11 38.10
C LYS A 24 -6.69 7.26 36.71
N GLY A 25 -7.84 6.62 36.47
CA GLY A 25 -8.54 6.66 35.17
C GLY A 25 -7.76 5.95 34.06
N PHE A 26 -8.09 6.25 32.80
CA PHE A 26 -7.42 5.66 31.63
C PHE A 26 -5.99 6.21 31.48
N VAL A 27 -5.00 5.39 31.84
CA VAL A 27 -3.59 5.71 31.59
C VAL A 27 -3.22 5.25 30.17
N TYR A 28 -3.09 6.20 29.25
CA TYR A 28 -2.63 5.91 27.89
C TYR A 28 -1.13 5.60 27.88
N ARG A 29 -0.77 4.35 27.55
CA ARG A 29 0.61 3.98 27.21
C ARG A 29 0.97 4.65 25.87
N ARG A 30 1.79 5.70 25.91
CA ARG A 30 2.39 6.29 24.72
C ARG A 30 3.53 5.38 24.25
N VAL A 31 3.38 4.82 23.05
CA VAL A 31 4.49 4.14 22.37
C VAL A 31 5.36 5.22 21.76
N SER A 32 6.65 5.20 22.07
CA SER A 32 7.62 6.23 21.69
C SER A 32 7.91 6.16 20.19
N HIS A 33 7.05 6.77 19.36
CA HIS A 33 7.24 6.97 17.92
C HIS A 33 7.38 5.67 17.10
N VAL A 34 6.30 5.27 16.41
CA VAL A 34 6.47 4.46 15.19
C VAL A 34 7.09 5.37 14.13
N THR A 35 8.34 5.11 13.77
CA THR A 35 8.94 5.77 12.60
C THR A 35 8.23 5.24 11.35
N PRO A 36 7.81 6.11 10.41
CA PRO A 36 7.22 5.67 9.14
C PRO A 36 8.08 4.63 8.40
N ARG A 37 9.40 4.71 8.61
CA ARG A 37 10.40 3.75 8.13
C ARG A 37 10.15 2.31 8.58
N SER A 38 9.71 2.08 9.82
CA SER A 38 9.44 0.74 10.36
C SER A 38 8.10 0.16 9.92
N ILE A 39 7.23 0.98 9.31
CA ILE A 39 5.96 0.55 8.70
C ILE A 39 6.14 0.37 7.18
N ALA A 40 7.03 1.16 6.55
CA ALA A 40 7.20 1.22 5.11
C ALA A 40 8.21 0.22 4.52
N HIS A 41 8.97 -0.50 5.36
CA HIS A 41 9.95 -1.49 4.90
C HIS A 41 9.45 -2.88 5.24
N ASN A 42 8.69 -3.46 4.32
CA ASN A 42 8.25 -4.83 4.43
C ASN A 42 8.83 -5.57 3.22
N GLU A 43 10.05 -6.08 3.37
CA GLU A 43 10.81 -6.72 2.28
C GLU A 43 10.03 -7.90 1.67
N GLU A 44 9.16 -8.56 2.43
CA GLU A 44 8.22 -9.57 1.94
C GLU A 44 7.23 -9.00 0.89
N ILE A 45 6.83 -7.73 1.01
CA ILE A 45 5.95 -7.07 0.02
C ILE A 45 6.72 -6.82 -1.29
N ASP A 46 8.00 -6.46 -1.21
CA ASP A 46 8.84 -6.23 -2.39
C ASP A 46 9.08 -7.54 -3.17
N GLU A 47 9.29 -8.66 -2.47
CA GLU A 47 9.42 -9.99 -3.09
C GLU A 47 8.14 -10.43 -3.81
N ILE A 48 6.99 -10.25 -3.16
CA ILE A 48 5.68 -10.54 -3.77
C ILE A 48 5.50 -9.66 -5.02
N HIS A 49 5.84 -8.37 -4.94
CA HIS A 49 5.72 -7.45 -6.07
C HIS A 49 6.58 -7.88 -7.26
N ALA A 50 7.84 -8.29 -7.02
CA ALA A 50 8.75 -8.75 -8.06
C ALA A 50 8.20 -10.00 -8.78
N CYS A 51 7.70 -10.99 -8.03
CA CYS A 51 7.16 -12.22 -8.61
C CYS A 51 5.91 -11.97 -9.47
N TRP A 52 5.04 -11.04 -9.06
CA TRP A 52 3.87 -10.66 -9.85
C TRP A 52 4.22 -9.82 -11.07
N GLN A 53 5.22 -8.94 -10.95
CA GLN A 53 5.67 -8.09 -12.06
C GLN A 53 6.18 -8.94 -13.23
N GLU A 54 6.96 -9.99 -12.94
CA GLU A 54 7.45 -10.93 -13.96
C GLU A 54 6.32 -11.64 -14.73
N LYS A 55 5.20 -11.93 -14.06
CA LYS A 55 4.01 -12.53 -14.69
C LYS A 55 3.17 -11.52 -15.47
N LEU A 56 3.12 -10.28 -15.00
CA LEU A 56 2.32 -9.21 -15.59
C LEU A 56 2.99 -8.64 -16.85
N GLU A 57 4.30 -8.41 -16.85
CA GLU A 57 5.05 -7.87 -17.99
C GLU A 57 4.80 -8.56 -19.36
N PRO A 58 4.77 -9.90 -19.48
CA PRO A 58 4.45 -10.55 -20.75
C PRO A 58 3.01 -10.32 -21.21
N VAL A 59 2.05 -10.19 -20.28
CA VAL A 59 0.66 -9.87 -20.62
C VAL A 59 0.54 -8.41 -21.07
N ARG A 60 1.24 -7.50 -20.38
CA ARG A 60 1.34 -6.08 -20.74
C ARG A 60 1.93 -5.89 -22.13
N THR A 61 3.06 -6.52 -22.42
CA THR A 61 3.74 -6.40 -23.72
C THR A 61 2.87 -6.93 -24.87
N LYS A 62 2.15 -8.04 -24.66
CA LYS A 62 1.18 -8.55 -25.64
C LYS A 62 0.02 -7.57 -25.86
N LEU A 63 -0.55 -7.02 -24.79
CA LEU A 63 -1.63 -6.03 -24.86
C LEU A 63 -1.17 -4.75 -25.59
N ASN A 64 -0.01 -4.22 -25.21
CA ASN A 64 0.63 -3.06 -25.80
C ASN A 64 0.94 -3.27 -27.30
N LYS A 65 1.42 -4.46 -27.68
CA LYS A 65 1.64 -4.83 -29.08
C LYS A 65 0.34 -4.90 -29.87
N ALA A 66 -0.72 -5.45 -29.29
CA ALA A 66 -2.04 -5.54 -29.92
C ALA A 66 -2.69 -4.17 -30.14
N LEU A 67 -2.51 -3.26 -29.19
CA LEU A 67 -3.11 -1.92 -29.22
C LEU A 67 -2.17 -0.86 -29.83
N LYS A 68 -0.93 -1.23 -30.17
CA LYS A 68 0.16 -0.34 -30.60
C LYS A 68 0.36 0.83 -29.64
N GLN A 69 0.15 0.60 -28.34
CA GLN A 69 0.35 1.58 -27.28
C GLN A 69 1.47 1.16 -26.34
N LYS A 70 1.94 2.10 -25.52
CA LYS A 70 2.99 1.88 -24.51
C LYS A 70 2.46 2.23 -23.12
N TRP A 71 1.44 1.52 -22.66
CA TRP A 71 0.87 1.74 -21.33
C TRP A 71 1.74 1.13 -20.23
N GLU A 72 1.92 1.90 -19.15
CA GLU A 72 2.45 1.45 -17.87
C GLU A 72 1.40 0.64 -17.07
N GLU A 73 1.81 -0.02 -15.96
CA GLU A 73 0.89 -0.82 -15.12
C GLU A 73 -0.35 -0.02 -14.67
N TRP A 74 -0.13 1.26 -14.32
CA TRP A 74 -1.15 2.18 -13.83
C TRP A 74 -1.97 2.86 -14.93
N GLU A 75 -1.54 2.79 -16.20
CA GLU A 75 -2.25 3.42 -17.32
C GLU A 75 -3.30 2.52 -17.97
N ILE A 76 -3.27 1.20 -17.68
CA ILE A 76 -4.25 0.26 -18.26
C ILE A 76 -5.65 0.58 -17.71
N PRO A 77 -6.61 0.96 -18.59
CA PRO A 77 -7.96 1.31 -18.18
C PRO A 77 -8.64 0.16 -17.42
N ARG A 78 -9.54 0.48 -16.49
CA ARG A 78 -10.28 -0.56 -15.74
C ARG A 78 -11.37 -1.23 -16.57
N GLU A 79 -11.96 -0.46 -17.46
CA GLU A 79 -12.89 -0.95 -18.47
C GLU A 79 -12.19 -0.97 -19.82
N ALA A 80 -12.36 -2.05 -20.58
CA ALA A 80 -11.83 -2.11 -21.92
C ALA A 80 -12.61 -1.20 -22.87
N ASP A 81 -11.91 -0.54 -23.78
CA ASP A 81 -12.56 0.34 -24.75
C ASP A 81 -13.36 -0.48 -25.78
N LYS A 82 -14.50 0.05 -26.23
CA LYS A 82 -15.34 -0.59 -27.27
C LYS A 82 -14.61 -0.76 -28.59
N SER A 83 -13.54 0.02 -28.80
CA SER A 83 -12.69 0.00 -29.99
C SER A 83 -11.66 -1.15 -29.98
N TRP A 84 -11.57 -1.93 -28.91
CA TRP A 84 -10.58 -2.99 -28.78
C TRP A 84 -10.99 -4.29 -29.46
N SER A 85 -10.02 -4.94 -30.11
CA SER A 85 -10.18 -6.27 -30.69
C SER A 85 -10.50 -7.33 -29.61
N LYS A 86 -11.20 -8.40 -30.00
CA LYS A 86 -11.52 -9.54 -29.10
C LYS A 86 -10.30 -10.12 -28.40
N GLU A 87 -9.13 -10.09 -29.05
CA GLU A 87 -7.86 -10.55 -28.46
C GLU A 87 -7.36 -9.61 -27.36
N ALA A 88 -7.43 -8.28 -27.58
CA ALA A 88 -7.06 -7.29 -26.58
C ALA A 88 -7.99 -7.34 -25.35
N LEU A 89 -9.29 -7.58 -25.56
CA LEU A 89 -10.26 -7.80 -24.48
C LEU A 89 -9.91 -9.02 -23.61
N LYS A 90 -9.51 -10.14 -24.24
CA LYS A 90 -9.07 -11.33 -23.50
C LYS A 90 -7.79 -11.07 -22.69
N LEU A 91 -6.80 -10.44 -23.31
CA LEU A 91 -5.53 -10.09 -22.64
C LEU A 91 -5.75 -9.12 -21.48
N HIS A 92 -6.66 -8.15 -21.64
CA HIS A 92 -7.03 -7.22 -20.58
C HIS A 92 -7.76 -7.92 -19.41
N ALA A 93 -8.67 -8.85 -19.71
CA ALA A 93 -9.33 -9.64 -18.68
C ALA A 93 -8.33 -10.51 -17.89
N GLU A 94 -7.35 -11.11 -18.58
CA GLU A 94 -6.26 -11.88 -17.96
C GLU A 94 -5.36 -10.99 -17.08
N TRP A 95 -4.98 -9.81 -17.57
CA TRP A 95 -4.26 -8.79 -16.81
C TRP A 95 -4.97 -8.40 -15.51
N TRP A 96 -6.27 -8.11 -15.58
CA TRP A 96 -7.06 -7.75 -14.41
C TRP A 96 -7.31 -8.92 -13.45
N LYS A 97 -7.31 -10.16 -13.95
CA LYS A 97 -7.35 -11.34 -13.08
C LYS A 97 -6.07 -11.46 -12.28
N LEU A 98 -4.91 -11.42 -12.92
CA LEU A 98 -3.60 -11.45 -12.26
C LEU A 98 -3.44 -10.29 -11.26
N ARG A 99 -3.90 -9.09 -11.63
CA ARG A 99 -3.86 -7.93 -10.73
C ARG A 99 -4.76 -8.09 -9.50
N ARG A 100 -5.88 -8.80 -9.61
CA ARG A 100 -6.74 -9.13 -8.46
C ARG A 100 -6.12 -10.19 -7.56
N GLU A 101 -5.38 -11.14 -8.12
CA GLU A 101 -4.69 -12.19 -7.34
C GLU A 101 -3.48 -11.65 -6.56
N ARG A 102 -2.95 -10.48 -6.94
CA ARG A 102 -1.91 -9.75 -6.21
C ARG A 102 -2.42 -9.03 -4.95
N GLN A 103 -3.69 -8.55 -4.95
CA GLN A 103 -4.27 -7.79 -3.83
C GLN A 103 -4.72 -8.70 -2.68
#